data_AF-A0A9P6KYG1-F1
#
_entry.id   AF-A0A9P6KYG1-F1
#
_cell.length_a   1.000
_cell.length_b   1.000
_cell.length_c   1.000
_cell.angle_alpha   90.00
_cell.angle_beta   90.00
_cell.angle_gamma   90.00
#
_symmetry.space_group_name_H-M   'P 1'
#
loop_
_entity.id
_entity.type
_entity.pdbx_description
1 polymer ?
#
loop_
_entity_poly.entity_id
_entity_poly.type
_entity_poly.pdbx_seq_one_letter_code
_entity_poly.pdbx_strand_id
1 'polypeptide(L)'
;MEKYIFQKFTIENKILLSPDSMDILKKNIKNKTDIDEIVYKYKEVENSSTINIESLRNVIKKFYAHEEIINFKIIPWVYKREQPSGRYNFIKSKIDEPVRQIHELDQNEADIFGIIYKNKKNIFVIEDESGVIELDFGNVDCFIVDFVFLILRGRKEGEVFVVNEVKYPSWTQKDFKSTNSISNGTVSDFTKTILFFYGNFSGDINFENSEVFLMCPENKFVREEAKHRGINIVDIDEYSVGNPIFINVNNKNMVVYCNELFKSKEEGRFFGKQHIKSFIKTYISQYDINPFNKPHMYIETIPDAFIVFQKSYSCLETVQNVFFISVPQYRDDCIYLEYMAEVDLFVFKKIKK
;
A
#
# COMPACT_ATOMS: atom_id res chain seq x y z
N MET A 1 -21.77 -19.00 -34.11
CA MET A 1 -20.57 -18.18 -33.90
C MET A 1 -19.69 -18.11 -35.15
N GLU A 2 -19.30 -19.24 -35.72
CA GLU A 2 -18.44 -19.34 -36.91
C GLU A 2 -18.87 -18.47 -38.11
N LYS A 3 -20.16 -18.48 -38.47
CA LYS A 3 -20.69 -17.60 -39.53
C LYS A 3 -20.45 -16.11 -39.25
N TYR A 4 -20.53 -15.70 -37.99
CA TYR A 4 -20.31 -14.30 -37.59
C TYR A 4 -18.82 -13.94 -37.59
N ILE A 5 -17.95 -14.85 -37.13
CA ILE A 5 -16.48 -14.68 -37.24
C ILE A 5 -16.09 -14.49 -38.71
N PHE A 6 -16.58 -15.35 -39.60
CA PHE A 6 -16.31 -15.27 -41.04
C PHE A 6 -16.85 -13.97 -41.65
N GLN A 7 -18.08 -13.58 -41.30
CA GLN A 7 -18.66 -12.32 -41.75
C GLN A 7 -17.80 -11.13 -41.33
N LYS A 8 -17.40 -11.06 -40.05
CA LYS A 8 -16.63 -9.94 -39.51
C LYS A 8 -15.23 -9.86 -40.07
N PHE A 9 -14.44 -10.93 -40.01
CA PHE A 9 -13.07 -10.92 -40.50
C PHE A 9 -13.01 -10.84 -42.03
N THR A 10 -13.69 -11.74 -42.73
CA THR A 10 -13.49 -11.94 -44.16
C THR A 10 -14.34 -10.99 -45.01
N ILE A 11 -15.64 -10.88 -44.74
CA ILE A 11 -16.57 -10.12 -45.59
C ILE A 11 -16.44 -8.62 -45.32
N GLU A 12 -16.60 -8.22 -44.06
CA GLU A 12 -16.62 -6.81 -43.68
C GLU A 12 -15.21 -6.21 -43.65
N ASN A 13 -14.25 -6.95 -43.10
CA ASN A 13 -12.91 -6.41 -42.82
C ASN A 13 -11.82 -6.86 -43.80
N LYS A 14 -12.14 -7.74 -44.76
CA LYS A 14 -11.22 -8.23 -45.82
C LYS A 14 -9.95 -8.92 -45.29
N ILE A 15 -10.06 -9.59 -44.14
CA ILE A 15 -9.01 -10.40 -43.53
C ILE A 15 -9.33 -11.87 -43.81
N LEU A 16 -8.51 -12.52 -44.63
CA LEU A 16 -8.65 -13.94 -44.94
C LEU A 16 -8.26 -14.80 -43.73
N LEU A 17 -9.17 -15.71 -43.37
CA LEU A 17 -8.99 -16.68 -42.29
C LEU A 17 -8.52 -18.04 -42.83
N SER A 18 -7.43 -18.57 -42.27
CA SER A 18 -7.08 -19.98 -42.41
C SER A 18 -7.95 -20.86 -41.49
N PRO A 19 -8.08 -22.18 -41.75
CA PRO A 19 -8.76 -23.10 -40.85
C PRO A 19 -8.25 -23.01 -39.40
N ASP A 20 -6.93 -22.97 -39.20
CA ASP A 20 -6.32 -22.85 -37.87
C ASP A 20 -6.70 -21.55 -37.15
N SER A 21 -6.76 -20.43 -37.88
CA SER A 21 -7.18 -19.14 -37.30
C SER A 21 -8.65 -19.16 -36.88
N MET A 22 -9.51 -19.83 -37.67
CA MET A 22 -10.92 -20.00 -37.35
C MET A 22 -11.10 -20.84 -36.09
N ASP A 23 -10.33 -21.92 -35.94
CA ASP A 23 -10.37 -22.77 -34.75
C ASP A 23 -9.88 -22.04 -33.50
N ILE A 24 -8.83 -21.22 -33.62
CA ILE A 24 -8.34 -20.37 -32.53
C ILE A 24 -9.44 -19.38 -32.09
N LEU A 25 -10.08 -18.68 -33.03
CA LEU A 25 -11.15 -17.72 -32.75
C LEU A 25 -12.36 -18.40 -32.08
N LYS A 26 -12.79 -19.55 -32.61
CA LYS A 26 -13.91 -20.34 -32.05
C LYS A 26 -13.62 -20.85 -30.64
N LYS A 27 -12.38 -21.23 -30.35
CA LYS A 27 -11.99 -21.76 -29.04
C LYS A 27 -11.95 -20.67 -27.97
N ASN A 28 -11.53 -19.47 -28.32
CA ASN A 28 -11.25 -18.41 -27.34
C ASN A 28 -12.38 -17.38 -27.22
N ILE A 29 -13.21 -17.18 -28.26
CA ILE A 29 -14.23 -16.13 -28.25
C ILE A 29 -15.63 -16.68 -28.01
N LYS A 30 -16.31 -16.14 -26.98
CA LYS A 30 -17.62 -16.65 -26.52
C LYS A 30 -18.81 -15.80 -26.93
N ASN A 31 -18.61 -14.52 -27.23
CA ASN A 31 -19.68 -13.60 -27.59
C ASN A 31 -19.36 -12.83 -28.90
N LYS A 32 -20.35 -12.11 -29.44
CA LYS A 32 -20.18 -11.37 -30.71
C LYS A 32 -19.43 -10.05 -30.55
N THR A 33 -19.55 -9.39 -29.40
CA THR A 33 -18.92 -8.10 -29.11
C THR A 33 -17.40 -8.23 -29.10
N ASP A 34 -16.87 -9.29 -28.48
CA ASP A 34 -15.44 -9.61 -28.46
C ASP A 34 -14.86 -9.74 -29.87
N ILE A 35 -15.64 -10.28 -30.81
CA ILE A 35 -15.19 -10.48 -32.20
C ILE A 35 -14.94 -9.13 -32.87
N ASP A 36 -15.87 -8.18 -32.69
CA ASP A 36 -15.75 -6.85 -33.27
C ASP A 36 -14.50 -6.12 -32.73
N GLU A 37 -14.24 -6.23 -31.42
CA GLU A 37 -13.08 -5.59 -30.79
C GLU A 37 -11.75 -6.29 -31.12
N ILE A 38 -11.72 -7.62 -31.18
CA ILE A 38 -10.53 -8.37 -31.60
C ILE A 38 -10.18 -8.06 -33.06
N VAL A 39 -11.17 -7.92 -33.95
CA VAL A 39 -10.93 -7.52 -35.35
C VAL A 39 -10.32 -6.13 -35.41
N TYR A 40 -10.85 -5.19 -34.63
CA TYR A 40 -10.34 -3.83 -34.55
C TYR A 40 -8.88 -3.81 -34.07
N LYS A 41 -8.59 -4.42 -32.91
CA LYS A 41 -7.23 -4.50 -32.35
C LYS A 41 -6.25 -5.22 -33.27
N TYR A 42 -6.71 -6.27 -33.98
CA TYR A 42 -5.87 -6.97 -34.95
C TYR A 42 -5.43 -6.04 -36.09
N LYS A 43 -6.33 -5.19 -36.60
CA LYS A 43 -6.01 -4.22 -37.67
C LYS A 43 -5.04 -3.13 -37.23
N GLU A 44 -5.10 -2.70 -35.96
CA GLU A 44 -4.16 -1.72 -35.42
C GLU A 44 -2.73 -2.28 -35.35
N VAL A 45 -2.59 -3.55 -35.01
CA VAL A 45 -1.29 -4.22 -34.89
C VAL A 45 -0.76 -4.65 -36.26
N GLU A 46 -1.65 -5.07 -37.16
CA GLU A 46 -1.26 -5.66 -38.43
C GLU A 46 -2.19 -5.26 -39.57
N ASN A 47 -1.66 -4.45 -40.49
CA ASN A 47 -2.38 -4.00 -41.68
C ASN A 47 -2.22 -5.00 -42.84
N SER A 48 -2.65 -6.24 -42.63
CA SER A 48 -2.55 -7.34 -43.59
C SER A 48 -3.92 -7.86 -44.00
N SER A 49 -4.06 -8.27 -45.27
CA SER A 49 -5.25 -8.93 -45.81
C SER A 49 -5.33 -10.42 -45.46
N THR A 50 -4.27 -11.00 -44.89
CA THR A 50 -4.21 -12.39 -44.44
C THR A 50 -3.82 -12.45 -42.98
N ILE A 51 -4.54 -13.27 -42.20
CA ILE A 51 -4.32 -13.36 -40.77
C ILE A 51 -3.01 -14.10 -40.44
N ASN A 52 -2.15 -13.45 -39.65
CA ASN A 52 -0.99 -14.07 -39.02
C ASN A 52 -1.43 -14.73 -37.70
N ILE A 53 -1.20 -16.04 -37.58
CA ILE A 53 -1.64 -16.83 -36.42
C ILE A 53 -0.96 -16.37 -35.12
N GLU A 54 0.32 -16.00 -35.16
CA GLU A 54 1.06 -15.57 -33.98
C GLU A 54 0.56 -14.21 -33.48
N SER A 55 0.39 -13.26 -34.40
CA SER A 55 -0.21 -11.96 -34.08
C SER A 55 -1.64 -12.09 -33.59
N LEU A 56 -2.45 -12.97 -34.19
CA LEU A 56 -3.80 -13.27 -33.72
C LEU A 56 -3.80 -13.81 -32.29
N ARG A 57 -2.92 -14.78 -31.99
CA ARG A 57 -2.78 -15.31 -30.63
C ARG A 57 -2.35 -14.22 -29.66
N ASN A 58 -1.44 -13.33 -30.06
CA ASN A 58 -1.01 -12.21 -29.24
C ASN A 58 -2.13 -11.19 -28.99
N VAL A 59 -2.94 -10.87 -30.01
CA VAL A 59 -4.11 -9.98 -29.88
C VAL A 59 -5.16 -10.59 -28.97
N ILE A 60 -5.52 -11.87 -29.16
CA ILE A 60 -6.47 -12.58 -28.30
C ILE A 60 -5.93 -12.68 -26.87
N LYS A 61 -4.64 -13.02 -26.71
CA LYS A 61 -4.00 -13.09 -25.40
C LYS A 61 -4.02 -11.73 -24.72
N LYS A 62 -3.73 -10.63 -25.41
CA LYS A 62 -3.79 -9.27 -24.83
C LYS A 62 -5.23 -8.86 -24.52
N PHE A 63 -6.16 -9.15 -25.42
CA PHE A 63 -7.59 -8.88 -25.27
C PHE A 63 -8.14 -9.53 -23.98
N TYR A 64 -7.83 -10.80 -23.76
CA TYR A 64 -8.25 -11.52 -22.55
C TYR A 64 -7.29 -11.36 -21.36
N ALA A 65 -6.04 -10.92 -21.56
CA ALA A 65 -5.16 -10.52 -20.46
C ALA A 65 -5.68 -9.24 -19.78
N HIS A 66 -6.37 -8.37 -20.53
CA HIS A 66 -7.13 -7.27 -19.95
C HIS A 66 -8.39 -7.75 -19.19
N GLU A 67 -8.74 -9.05 -19.23
CA GLU A 67 -9.77 -9.66 -18.38
C GLU A 67 -9.21 -10.41 -17.16
N GLU A 68 -7.91 -10.33 -16.84
CA GLU A 68 -7.45 -10.73 -15.50
C GLU A 68 -8.00 -9.73 -14.49
N ILE A 69 -9.21 -9.99 -13.98
CA ILE A 69 -9.87 -9.27 -12.88
C ILE A 69 -8.78 -8.97 -11.85
N ILE A 70 -8.61 -7.70 -11.44
CA ILE A 70 -7.73 -7.38 -10.31
C ILE A 70 -8.09 -8.37 -9.21
N ASN A 71 -7.13 -9.20 -8.78
CA ASN A 71 -7.37 -10.12 -7.68
C ASN A 71 -7.43 -9.29 -6.40
N PHE A 72 -8.61 -8.76 -6.13
CA PHE A 72 -8.93 -7.88 -5.04
C PHE A 72 -9.64 -8.69 -3.96
N LYS A 73 -9.01 -8.75 -2.78
CA LYS A 73 -9.59 -9.44 -1.63
C LYS A 73 -9.51 -8.56 -0.41
N ILE A 74 -10.66 -8.32 0.22
CA ILE A 74 -10.72 -7.74 1.56
C ILE A 74 -10.42 -8.85 2.57
N ILE A 75 -9.49 -8.56 3.48
CA ILE A 75 -9.14 -9.43 4.60
C ILE A 75 -9.72 -8.77 5.86
N PRO A 76 -10.73 -9.37 6.50
CA PRO A 76 -11.30 -8.81 7.72
C PRO A 76 -10.24 -8.77 8.82
N TRP A 77 -10.12 -7.63 9.49
CA TRP A 77 -9.24 -7.48 10.63
C TRP A 77 -9.91 -8.00 11.90
N VAL A 78 -9.21 -8.82 12.67
CA VAL A 78 -9.67 -9.27 13.97
C VAL A 78 -8.73 -8.71 15.03
N TYR A 79 -9.25 -7.78 15.83
CA TYR A 79 -8.51 -7.22 16.94
C TYR A 79 -8.07 -8.31 17.91
N LYS A 80 -6.75 -8.44 18.09
CA LYS A 80 -6.15 -9.31 19.12
C LYS A 80 -5.62 -8.42 20.24
N ARG A 81 -6.17 -8.58 21.45
CA ARG A 81 -5.62 -7.94 22.64
C ARG A 81 -4.35 -8.68 23.06
N GLU A 82 -3.19 -8.08 22.84
CA GLU A 82 -1.93 -8.62 23.35
C GLU A 82 -1.48 -7.95 24.66
N GLN A 83 -0.73 -8.71 25.44
CA GLN A 83 -0.02 -8.21 26.61
C GLN A 83 1.24 -7.45 26.18
N PRO A 84 1.65 -6.38 26.86
CA PRO A 84 2.85 -5.61 26.52
C PRO A 84 4.14 -6.45 26.37
N SER A 85 4.28 -7.49 27.19
CA SER A 85 5.42 -8.43 27.11
C SER A 85 5.44 -9.25 25.82
N GLY A 86 4.27 -9.58 25.25
CA GLY A 86 4.15 -10.23 23.96
C GLY A 86 4.71 -9.36 22.84
N ARG A 87 4.36 -8.07 22.85
CA ARG A 87 4.87 -7.08 21.90
C ARG A 87 6.39 -6.92 21.98
N TYR A 88 6.95 -6.80 23.19
CA TYR A 88 8.39 -6.70 23.38
C TYR A 88 9.12 -7.89 22.76
N ASN A 89 8.71 -9.11 23.11
CA ASN A 89 9.32 -10.33 22.59
C ASN A 89 9.15 -10.46 21.07
N PHE A 90 7.98 -10.09 20.54
CA PHE A 90 7.72 -10.12 19.12
C PHE A 90 8.63 -9.15 18.36
N ILE A 91 8.73 -7.89 18.76
CA ILE A 91 9.60 -6.92 18.10
C ILE A 91 11.07 -7.31 18.28
N LYS A 92 11.47 -7.80 19.47
CA LYS A 92 12.82 -8.32 19.72
C LYS A 92 13.18 -9.47 18.77
N SER A 93 12.22 -10.32 18.42
CA SER A 93 12.43 -11.41 17.45
C SER A 93 12.66 -10.94 16.01
N LYS A 94 12.44 -9.64 15.74
CA LYS A 94 12.70 -8.98 14.44
C LYS A 94 14.06 -8.27 14.42
N ILE A 95 14.92 -8.50 15.40
CA ILE A 95 16.23 -7.88 15.45
C ILE A 95 17.25 -8.89 14.94
N ASP A 96 17.93 -8.54 13.84
CA ASP A 96 18.90 -9.42 13.20
C ASP A 96 20.29 -9.32 13.85
N GLU A 97 20.59 -8.18 14.49
CA GLU A 97 21.88 -7.87 15.10
C GLU A 97 21.88 -8.15 16.62
N PRO A 98 23.00 -8.57 17.21
CA PRO A 98 23.08 -8.77 18.65
C PRO A 98 22.95 -7.45 19.39
N VAL A 99 22.04 -7.40 20.37
CA VAL A 99 21.85 -6.27 21.29
C VAL A 99 22.34 -6.64 22.68
N ARG A 100 23.02 -5.71 23.35
CA ARG A 100 23.46 -5.87 24.74
C ARG A 100 22.35 -5.48 25.71
N GLN A 101 22.37 -6.09 26.90
CA GLN A 101 21.50 -5.66 27.99
C GLN A 101 22.07 -4.41 28.67
N ILE A 102 21.20 -3.55 29.21
CA ILE A 102 21.58 -2.28 29.86
C ILE A 102 22.59 -2.50 30.99
N HIS A 103 22.45 -3.58 31.78
CA HIS A 103 23.36 -3.88 32.88
C HIS A 103 24.79 -4.28 32.44
N GLU A 104 24.98 -4.66 31.18
CA GLU A 104 26.26 -5.07 30.59
C GLU A 104 27.00 -3.90 29.93
N LEU A 105 26.41 -2.71 29.94
CA LEU A 105 26.98 -1.54 29.27
C LEU A 105 28.23 -1.03 29.97
N ASP A 106 29.26 -0.83 29.16
CA ASP A 106 30.52 -0.20 29.50
C ASP A 106 30.74 1.05 28.62
N GLN A 107 31.97 1.59 28.61
CA GLN A 107 32.31 2.76 27.80
C GLN A 107 32.49 2.44 26.30
N ASN A 108 32.38 1.17 25.90
CA ASN A 108 32.47 0.78 24.50
C ASN A 108 31.14 1.02 23.78
N GLU A 109 31.21 1.11 22.45
CA GLU A 109 30.02 1.23 21.63
C GLU A 109 29.24 -0.09 21.62
N ALA A 110 27.92 0.00 21.75
CA ALA A 110 27.00 -1.13 21.76
C ALA A 110 25.65 -0.74 21.16
N ASP A 111 24.93 -1.75 20.66
CA ASP A 111 23.51 -1.65 20.33
C ASP A 111 22.69 -2.14 21.53
N ILE A 112 21.68 -1.36 21.93
CA ILE A 112 20.70 -1.75 22.95
C ILE A 112 19.29 -1.70 22.39
N PHE A 113 18.39 -2.51 22.93
CA PHE A 113 16.99 -2.54 22.54
C PHE A 113 16.09 -2.51 23.77
N GLY A 114 15.03 -1.72 23.70
CA GLY A 114 14.12 -1.55 24.81
C GLY A 114 12.96 -0.63 24.48
N ILE A 115 12.11 -0.41 25.48
CA ILE A 115 11.00 0.53 25.39
C ILE A 115 11.47 1.93 25.80
N ILE A 116 11.19 2.91 24.96
CA ILE A 116 11.55 4.31 25.21
C ILE A 116 10.33 5.05 25.73
N TYR A 117 10.52 5.81 26.81
CA TYR A 117 9.50 6.67 27.40
C TYR A 117 10.13 7.80 28.20
N LYS A 118 9.33 8.79 28.60
CA LYS A 118 9.77 9.83 29.54
C LYS A 118 9.53 9.42 30.98
N ASN A 119 10.57 9.48 31.81
CA ASN A 119 10.46 9.22 33.23
C ASN A 119 9.73 10.37 33.99
N LYS A 120 9.59 10.24 35.31
CA LYS A 120 8.93 11.27 36.16
C LYS A 120 9.60 12.65 36.11
N LYS A 121 10.85 12.76 35.65
CA LYS A 121 11.59 14.01 35.47
C LYS A 121 11.48 14.55 34.03
N ASN A 122 10.63 13.95 33.19
CA ASN A 122 10.49 14.30 31.77
C ASN A 122 11.77 14.08 30.95
N ILE A 123 12.63 13.16 31.38
CA ILE A 123 13.85 12.74 30.68
C ILE A 123 13.56 11.45 29.91
N PHE A 124 14.02 11.36 28.66
CA PHE A 124 13.92 10.13 27.89
C PHE A 124 14.81 9.05 28.50
N VAL A 125 14.22 7.87 28.70
CA VAL A 125 14.90 6.67 29.16
C VAL A 125 14.59 5.52 28.22
N ILE A 126 15.46 4.53 28.20
CA ILE A 126 15.18 3.21 27.62
C ILE A 126 15.17 2.17 28.73
N GLU A 127 14.22 1.24 28.68
CA GLU A 127 14.07 0.13 29.62
C GLU A 127 14.09 -1.21 28.88
N ASP A 128 14.86 -2.15 29.43
CA ASP A 128 14.90 -3.56 29.02
C ASP A 128 14.68 -4.46 30.26
N GLU A 129 14.81 -5.79 30.10
CA GLU A 129 14.66 -6.73 31.22
C GLU A 129 15.68 -6.56 32.36
N SER A 130 16.78 -5.86 32.12
CA SER A 130 17.91 -5.74 33.04
C SER A 130 17.97 -4.40 33.77
N GLY A 131 17.34 -3.35 33.24
CA GLY A 131 17.32 -2.05 33.90
C GLY A 131 16.77 -0.92 33.04
N VAL A 132 17.08 0.31 33.49
CA VAL A 132 16.68 1.56 32.87
C VAL A 132 17.90 2.47 32.78
N ILE A 133 18.10 3.14 31.64
CA ILE A 133 19.18 4.13 31.47
C ILE A 133 18.65 5.40 30.80
N GLU A 134 19.17 6.56 31.23
CA GLU A 134 18.85 7.85 30.62
C GLU A 134 19.47 7.97 29.22
N LEU A 135 18.78 8.65 28.32
CA LEU A 135 19.20 8.81 26.93
C LEU A 135 19.59 10.25 26.64
N ASP A 136 20.77 10.42 26.04
CA ASP A 136 21.15 11.65 25.37
C ASP A 136 21.15 11.45 23.85
N PHE A 137 20.12 12.00 23.21
CA PHE A 137 20.03 12.04 21.76
C PHE A 137 20.85 13.23 21.27
N GLY A 138 22.07 12.95 20.82
CA GLY A 138 22.92 13.92 20.14
C GLY A 138 22.34 14.36 18.80
N ASN A 139 23.19 14.43 17.77
CA ASN A 139 22.74 14.84 16.43
C ASN A 139 22.25 13.65 15.59
N VAL A 140 21.20 12.96 16.05
CA VAL A 140 20.60 11.81 15.36
C VAL A 140 19.27 12.16 14.72
N ASP A 141 18.99 11.61 13.53
CA ASP A 141 17.71 11.75 12.84
C ASP A 141 16.71 10.70 13.37
N CYS A 142 15.82 11.09 14.29
CA CYS A 142 14.79 10.18 14.79
C CYS A 142 13.52 10.91 15.28
N PHE A 143 12.42 10.16 15.37
CA PHE A 143 11.20 10.59 16.03
C PHE A 143 10.97 9.67 17.24
N ILE A 144 10.89 10.26 18.42
CA ILE A 144 10.68 9.55 19.68
C ILE A 144 9.36 9.99 20.29
N VAL A 145 8.54 9.03 20.69
CA VAL A 145 7.31 9.22 21.46
C VAL A 145 7.25 8.13 22.52
N ASP A 146 6.46 8.31 23.57
CA ASP A 146 6.39 7.35 24.66
C ASP A 146 5.90 5.97 24.18
N PHE A 147 6.47 4.93 24.78
CA PHE A 147 6.15 3.52 24.57
C PHE A 147 6.46 2.98 23.15
N VAL A 148 7.52 3.48 22.52
CA VAL A 148 8.08 2.91 21.28
C VAL A 148 9.26 2.01 21.57
N PHE A 149 9.42 0.96 20.76
CA PHE A 149 10.57 0.07 20.81
C PHE A 149 11.54 0.44 19.69
N LEU A 150 12.79 0.71 20.04
CA LEU A 150 13.86 1.06 19.09
C LEU A 150 15.16 0.38 19.49
N ILE A 151 16.07 0.29 18.51
CA ILE A 151 17.45 -0.13 18.73
C ILE A 151 18.29 1.14 18.73
N LEU A 152 19.09 1.36 19.78
CA LEU A 152 19.95 2.52 19.90
C LEU A 152 21.41 2.07 19.90
N ARG A 153 22.20 2.64 19.00
CA ARG A 153 23.65 2.48 18.99
C ARG A 153 24.29 3.66 19.71
N GLY A 154 25.20 3.38 20.63
CA GLY A 154 25.82 4.41 21.44
C GLY A 154 26.80 3.85 22.45
N ARG A 155 27.17 4.66 23.43
CA ARG A 155 28.06 4.25 24.53
C ARG A 155 27.58 4.83 25.86
N LYS A 156 27.92 4.19 26.96
CA LYS A 156 27.61 4.68 28.30
C LYS A 156 28.65 5.71 28.76
N GLU A 157 28.18 6.89 29.15
CA GLU A 157 28.98 7.96 29.75
C GLU A 157 28.39 8.29 31.13
N GLY A 158 28.98 7.71 32.19
CA GLY A 158 28.40 7.79 33.53
C GLY A 158 27.08 7.03 33.61
N GLU A 159 25.99 7.72 33.96
CA GLU A 159 24.63 7.15 34.07
C GLU A 159 23.76 7.38 32.82
N VAL A 160 24.36 7.93 31.75
CA VAL A 160 23.65 8.31 30.52
C VAL A 160 24.18 7.48 29.36
N PHE A 161 23.28 7.03 28.49
CA PHE A 161 23.63 6.42 27.21
C PHE A 161 23.58 7.48 26.12
N VAL A 162 24.75 7.81 25.56
CA VAL A 162 24.89 8.79 24.48
C VAL A 162 24.63 8.10 23.15
N VAL A 163 23.53 8.50 22.49
CA VAL A 163 23.04 7.88 21.27
C VAL A 163 23.74 8.46 20.04
N ASN A 164 24.42 7.60 19.28
CA ASN A 164 25.10 7.92 18.03
C ASN A 164 24.25 7.60 16.80
N GLU A 165 23.41 6.56 16.87
CA GLU A 165 22.57 6.12 15.76
C GLU A 165 21.28 5.46 16.29
N VAL A 166 20.17 5.66 15.56
CA VAL A 166 18.90 4.98 15.81
C VAL A 166 18.68 3.96 14.70
N LYS A 167 18.59 2.70 15.11
CA LYS A 167 18.28 1.54 14.25
C LYS A 167 16.84 1.10 14.50
N TYR A 168 16.29 0.39 13.52
CA TYR A 168 14.91 -0.11 13.55
C TYR A 168 14.94 -1.63 13.39
N PRO A 169 14.05 -2.37 14.10
CA PRO A 169 13.84 -3.80 13.83
C PRO A 169 13.62 -4.08 12.35
N SER A 170 14.06 -5.24 11.87
CA SER A 170 13.94 -5.65 10.48
C SER A 170 12.46 -5.79 10.08
N TRP A 171 12.16 -5.53 8.82
CA TRP A 171 10.79 -5.58 8.29
C TRP A 171 10.63 -6.86 7.50
N THR A 172 9.98 -7.85 8.10
CA THR A 172 9.63 -9.05 7.34
C THR A 172 8.38 -8.73 6.51
N GLN A 173 8.57 -8.45 5.22
CA GLN A 173 7.50 -8.58 4.23
C GLN A 173 7.30 -10.09 3.99
N LYS A 174 6.05 -10.54 3.81
CA LYS A 174 5.84 -11.89 3.27
C LYS A 174 6.28 -11.86 1.82
N ASP A 175 7.31 -12.65 1.49
CA ASP A 175 7.70 -12.91 0.11
C ASP A 175 6.54 -13.56 -0.64
N PHE A 176 5.68 -12.75 -1.25
CA PHE A 176 4.85 -13.21 -2.34
C PHE A 176 5.65 -13.03 -3.61
N LYS A 177 6.02 -14.16 -4.25
CA LYS A 177 6.73 -14.17 -5.52
C LYS A 177 6.05 -13.23 -6.50
N SER A 178 6.66 -12.07 -6.76
CA SER A 178 6.22 -11.17 -7.80
C SER A 178 6.22 -11.93 -9.13
N THR A 179 5.07 -11.99 -9.78
CA THR A 179 5.00 -12.45 -11.17
C THR A 179 5.22 -11.25 -12.06
N ASN A 180 6.44 -11.18 -12.61
CA ASN A 180 6.88 -10.44 -13.79
C ASN A 180 6.64 -8.92 -13.84
N SER A 181 7.77 -8.22 -13.85
CA SER A 181 7.92 -6.84 -14.33
C SER A 181 7.29 -6.63 -15.72
N ILE A 182 6.57 -5.52 -15.91
CA ILE A 182 6.12 -5.05 -17.22
C ILE A 182 6.83 -3.75 -17.60
N SER A 183 7.20 -3.72 -18.88
CA SER A 183 7.91 -2.71 -19.66
C SER A 183 7.15 -1.39 -19.83
N ASN A 184 7.92 -0.29 -19.87
CA ASN A 184 7.63 1.08 -20.33
C ASN A 184 6.40 1.25 -21.25
N GLY A 185 5.20 1.32 -20.66
CA GLY A 185 3.99 1.83 -21.30
C GLY A 185 3.72 3.28 -20.87
N THR A 186 3.11 4.07 -21.75
CA THR A 186 2.59 5.40 -21.43
C THR A 186 1.41 5.30 -20.46
N VAL A 187 1.39 6.17 -19.44
CA VAL A 187 0.43 6.16 -18.31
C VAL A 187 -1.05 6.29 -18.70
N SER A 188 -1.35 6.63 -19.96
CA SER A 188 -2.71 6.79 -20.48
C SER A 188 -3.47 5.49 -20.74
N ASP A 189 -2.78 4.34 -20.79
CA ASP A 189 -3.35 3.11 -21.34
C ASP A 189 -3.73 2.09 -20.25
N PHE A 190 -3.61 2.44 -18.96
CA PHE A 190 -3.93 1.54 -17.86
C PHE A 190 -5.43 1.49 -17.61
N THR A 191 -6.02 0.32 -17.87
CA THR A 191 -7.47 0.11 -17.76
C THR A 191 -7.97 -0.20 -16.35
N LYS A 192 -7.06 -0.42 -15.38
CA LYS A 192 -7.43 -1.00 -14.08
C LYS A 192 -6.86 -0.23 -12.89
N THR A 193 -7.70 0.59 -12.30
CA THR A 193 -7.34 1.47 -11.18
C THR A 193 -8.17 1.17 -9.93
N ILE A 194 -7.52 1.25 -8.77
CA ILE A 194 -8.20 1.31 -7.47
C ILE A 194 -8.14 2.75 -6.99
N LEU A 195 -9.30 3.31 -6.68
CA LEU A 195 -9.41 4.69 -6.19
C LEU A 195 -9.65 4.72 -4.68
N PHE A 196 -8.88 5.54 -3.99
CA PHE A 196 -8.92 5.73 -2.54
C PHE A 196 -9.38 7.15 -2.20
N PHE A 197 -10.44 7.26 -1.41
CA PHE A 197 -11.11 8.52 -1.13
C PHE A 197 -11.37 8.74 0.36
N TYR A 198 -11.02 9.95 0.84
CA TYR A 198 -11.31 10.41 2.19
C TYR A 198 -12.13 11.72 2.18
N GLY A 199 -13.29 11.71 2.83
CA GLY A 199 -14.17 12.87 3.01
C GLY A 199 -15.31 13.00 1.98
N ASN A 200 -16.05 14.11 2.09
CA ASN A 200 -17.23 14.41 1.26
C ASN A 200 -16.86 15.03 -0.08
N PHE A 201 -17.40 14.47 -1.15
CA PHE A 201 -17.19 14.93 -2.52
C PHE A 201 -18.41 15.67 -3.05
N SER A 202 -18.13 16.68 -3.87
CA SER A 202 -19.06 17.41 -4.72
C SER A 202 -18.29 17.79 -5.97
N GLY A 203 -18.38 17.00 -7.04
CA GLY A 203 -17.67 17.21 -8.30
C GLY A 203 -17.66 15.97 -9.17
N ASP A 204 -17.53 16.15 -10.49
CA ASP A 204 -17.49 15.06 -11.47
C ASP A 204 -16.12 14.38 -11.45
N ILE A 205 -16.08 13.10 -11.12
CA ILE A 205 -14.88 12.27 -11.21
C ILE A 205 -14.99 11.44 -12.48
N ASN A 206 -13.93 11.39 -13.29
CA ASN A 206 -13.90 10.42 -14.39
C ASN A 206 -13.65 9.02 -13.83
N PHE A 207 -14.64 8.14 -13.99
CA PHE A 207 -14.63 6.76 -13.50
C PHE A 207 -14.42 5.71 -14.61
N GLU A 208 -14.13 6.13 -15.85
CA GLU A 208 -14.16 5.25 -17.03
C GLU A 208 -13.21 4.04 -16.96
N ASN A 209 -12.19 4.05 -16.08
CA ASN A 209 -11.16 3.01 -15.96
C ASN A 209 -10.95 2.48 -14.53
N SER A 210 -11.94 2.58 -13.65
CA SER A 210 -11.80 2.19 -12.23
C SER A 210 -12.59 0.93 -11.89
N GLU A 211 -11.90 -0.08 -11.34
CA GLU A 211 -12.51 -1.36 -10.98
C GLU A 211 -13.00 -1.40 -9.53
N VAL A 212 -12.34 -0.68 -8.61
CA VAL A 212 -12.64 -0.73 -7.16
C VAL A 212 -12.52 0.66 -6.52
N PHE A 213 -13.45 0.95 -5.61
CA PHE A 213 -13.50 2.20 -4.84
C PHE A 213 -13.39 1.88 -3.36
N LEU A 214 -12.39 2.45 -2.68
CA LEU A 214 -12.23 2.37 -1.24
C LEU A 214 -12.50 3.74 -0.64
N MET A 215 -13.58 3.83 0.13
CA MET A 215 -14.10 5.10 0.61
C MET A 215 -14.36 5.08 2.11
N CYS A 216 -13.96 6.15 2.78
CA CYS A 216 -14.39 6.39 4.15
C CYS A 216 -15.86 6.87 4.24
N PRO A 217 -16.51 6.69 5.40
CA PRO A 217 -17.98 6.60 5.51
C PRO A 217 -18.77 7.88 5.24
N GLU A 218 -18.13 9.04 5.21
CA GLU A 218 -18.87 10.31 5.17
C GLU A 218 -19.59 10.55 3.82
N ASN A 219 -19.20 9.85 2.75
CA ASN A 219 -19.58 10.21 1.39
C ASN A 219 -20.81 9.46 0.85
N LYS A 220 -21.99 10.10 0.81
CA LYS A 220 -23.22 9.54 0.23
C LYS A 220 -23.33 9.71 -1.29
N PHE A 221 -22.82 10.79 -1.87
CA PHE A 221 -23.02 11.16 -3.28
C PHE A 221 -22.27 10.24 -4.24
N VAL A 222 -20.96 10.02 -4.00
CA VAL A 222 -20.13 9.14 -4.84
C VAL A 222 -20.63 7.70 -4.77
N ARG A 223 -21.20 7.29 -3.63
CA ARG A 223 -21.83 5.96 -3.51
C ARG A 223 -22.96 5.77 -4.50
N GLU A 224 -23.85 6.76 -4.59
CA GLU A 224 -24.97 6.68 -5.50
C GLU A 224 -24.48 6.67 -6.94
N GLU A 225 -23.55 7.54 -7.31
CA GLU A 225 -23.04 7.61 -8.67
C GLU A 225 -22.31 6.33 -9.11
N ALA A 226 -21.43 5.78 -8.26
CA ALA A 226 -20.75 4.53 -8.56
C ALA A 226 -21.73 3.33 -8.63
N LYS A 227 -22.76 3.29 -7.78
CA LYS A 227 -23.84 2.28 -7.87
C LYS A 227 -24.59 2.37 -9.21
N HIS A 228 -24.92 3.58 -9.68
CA HIS A 228 -25.58 3.78 -10.98
C HIS A 228 -24.73 3.29 -12.16
N ARG A 229 -23.40 3.33 -12.03
CA ARG A 229 -22.45 2.88 -13.07
C ARG A 229 -22.05 1.40 -12.95
N GLY A 230 -22.59 0.65 -11.99
CA GLY A 230 -22.29 -0.78 -11.80
C GLY A 230 -20.88 -1.05 -11.26
N ILE A 231 -20.27 -0.05 -10.62
CA ILE A 231 -18.91 -0.13 -10.08
C ILE A 231 -18.92 -0.84 -8.72
N ASN A 232 -17.91 -1.68 -8.45
CA ASN A 232 -17.73 -2.30 -7.13
C ASN A 232 -17.23 -1.27 -6.11
N ILE A 233 -18.11 -0.92 -5.17
CA ILE A 233 -17.79 -0.01 -4.06
C ILE A 233 -17.48 -0.85 -2.85
N VAL A 234 -16.34 -0.58 -2.23
CA VAL A 234 -15.97 -1.09 -0.90
C VAL A 234 -16.03 0.07 0.08
N ASP A 235 -17.15 0.16 0.78
CA ASP A 235 -17.27 1.08 1.91
C ASP A 235 -16.70 0.44 3.17
N ILE A 236 -15.80 1.19 3.83
CA ILE A 236 -15.07 0.74 5.00
C ILE A 236 -16.02 0.34 6.14
N ASP A 237 -17.18 1.01 6.24
CA ASP A 237 -18.18 0.75 7.28
C ASP A 237 -19.29 -0.24 6.82
N GLU A 238 -19.83 -0.15 5.59
CA GLU A 238 -20.90 -1.05 5.12
C GLU A 238 -20.48 -2.52 5.01
N TYR A 239 -19.19 -2.81 4.74
CA TYR A 239 -18.73 -4.21 4.67
C TYR A 239 -18.49 -4.85 6.04
N SER A 240 -18.83 -4.19 7.16
CA SER A 240 -18.56 -4.69 8.52
C SER A 240 -17.09 -5.07 8.76
N VAL A 241 -16.17 -4.52 7.95
CA VAL A 241 -14.74 -4.91 7.96
C VAL A 241 -13.99 -4.23 9.09
N GLY A 242 -14.56 -3.14 9.63
CA GLY A 242 -13.96 -2.34 10.68
C GLY A 242 -12.88 -1.40 10.15
N ASN A 243 -12.29 -0.64 11.07
CA ASN A 243 -11.13 0.21 10.82
C ASN A 243 -10.02 -0.28 11.74
N PRO A 244 -8.87 -0.74 11.22
CA PRO A 244 -8.39 -0.70 9.83
C PRO A 244 -8.93 -1.82 8.92
N ILE A 245 -8.70 -1.67 7.62
CA ILE A 245 -8.97 -2.68 6.58
C ILE A 245 -7.69 -3.18 5.96
N PHE A 246 -7.62 -4.50 5.74
CA PHE A 246 -6.57 -5.11 4.94
C PHE A 246 -7.11 -5.48 3.57
N ILE A 247 -6.35 -5.13 2.55
CA ILE A 247 -6.65 -5.50 1.16
C ILE A 247 -5.47 -6.26 0.58
N ASN A 248 -5.77 -7.30 -0.19
CA ASN A 248 -4.81 -7.93 -1.07
C ASN A 248 -5.15 -7.57 -2.51
N VAL A 249 -4.17 -7.04 -3.24
CA VAL A 249 -4.32 -6.63 -4.64
C VAL A 249 -3.15 -7.22 -5.43
N ASN A 250 -3.42 -8.19 -6.31
CA ASN A 250 -2.37 -8.84 -7.11
C ASN A 250 -1.19 -9.34 -6.26
N ASN A 251 -1.48 -9.94 -5.10
CA ASN A 251 -0.54 -10.39 -4.07
C ASN A 251 0.15 -9.31 -3.23
N LYS A 252 -0.17 -8.03 -3.43
CA LYS A 252 0.27 -6.94 -2.54
C LYS A 252 -0.68 -6.80 -1.38
N ASN A 253 -0.15 -6.79 -0.17
CA ASN A 253 -0.93 -6.56 1.05
C ASN A 253 -0.86 -5.08 1.40
N MET A 254 -2.01 -4.42 1.46
CA MET A 254 -2.08 -3.04 1.88
C MET A 254 -3.00 -2.94 3.09
N VAL A 255 -2.71 -1.98 3.95
CA VAL A 255 -3.60 -1.59 5.04
C VAL A 255 -4.16 -0.22 4.76
N VAL A 256 -5.48 -0.08 4.84
CA VAL A 256 -6.18 1.19 4.80
C VAL A 256 -6.64 1.51 6.20
N TYR A 257 -6.21 2.65 6.73
CA TYR A 257 -6.49 3.06 8.10
C TYR A 257 -7.00 4.49 8.14
N CYS A 258 -8.16 4.70 8.77
CA CYS A 258 -8.70 6.05 8.96
C CYS A 258 -8.39 6.53 10.37
N ASN A 259 -7.38 7.39 10.51
CA ASN A 259 -7.04 8.02 11.78
C ASN A 259 -6.12 9.23 11.54
N GLU A 260 -6.19 10.22 12.43
CA GLU A 260 -5.33 11.40 12.47
C GLU A 260 -3.91 11.09 12.97
N LEU A 261 -3.23 10.16 12.31
CA LEU A 261 -1.93 9.65 12.73
C LEU A 261 -0.87 10.75 12.89
N PHE A 262 -0.90 11.77 12.03
CA PHE A 262 0.05 12.89 12.12
C PHE A 262 -0.16 13.79 13.33
N LYS A 263 -1.29 13.74 14.04
CA LYS A 263 -1.44 14.46 15.32
C LYS A 263 -0.51 13.93 16.40
N SER A 264 -0.15 12.64 16.35
CA SER A 264 0.83 12.07 17.30
C SER A 264 2.24 12.67 17.17
N LYS A 265 2.53 13.45 16.11
CA LYS A 265 3.75 14.26 16.01
C LYS A 265 3.86 15.29 17.13
N GLU A 266 2.72 15.77 17.66
CA GLU A 266 2.64 16.75 18.74
C GLU A 266 2.99 16.12 20.11
N GLU A 267 2.85 14.81 20.25
CA GLU A 267 3.09 14.05 21.48
C GLU A 267 4.57 13.61 21.59
N GLY A 268 5.24 13.47 20.45
CA GLY A 268 6.64 13.08 20.37
C GLY A 268 7.62 14.24 20.27
N ARG A 269 8.87 13.90 19.97
CA ARG A 269 9.97 14.83 19.70
C ARG A 269 10.76 14.38 18.49
N PHE A 270 11.07 15.32 17.61
CA PHE A 270 12.01 15.13 16.52
C PHE A 270 13.43 15.50 16.94
N PHE A 271 14.37 14.62 16.60
CA PHE A 271 15.79 14.89 16.62
C PHE A 271 16.29 14.91 15.16
N GLY A 272 17.28 15.75 14.88
CA GLY A 272 17.80 15.94 13.53
C GLY A 272 16.86 16.71 12.59
N LYS A 273 17.00 16.46 11.29
CA LYS A 273 16.38 17.21 10.19
C LYS A 273 15.34 16.39 9.41
N GLN A 274 15.40 15.06 9.43
CA GLN A 274 14.54 14.19 8.61
C GLN A 274 13.20 13.87 9.28
N HIS A 275 12.41 14.89 9.64
CA HIS A 275 11.22 14.72 10.50
C HIS A 275 10.20 13.72 9.96
N ILE A 276 9.76 13.86 8.71
CA ILE A 276 8.71 12.97 8.16
C ILE A 276 9.20 11.54 7.99
N LYS A 277 10.41 11.37 7.46
CA LYS A 277 10.98 10.04 7.25
C LYS A 277 11.25 9.31 8.56
N SER A 278 11.74 10.02 9.58
CA SER A 278 11.96 9.43 10.91
C SER A 278 10.64 9.10 11.62
N PHE A 279 9.60 9.93 11.48
CA PHE A 279 8.25 9.58 11.94
C PHE A 279 7.74 8.28 11.31
N ILE A 280 7.83 8.16 9.99
CA ILE A 280 7.35 6.98 9.25
C ILE A 280 8.16 5.73 9.60
N LYS A 281 9.49 5.84 9.72
CA LYS A 281 10.34 4.73 10.17
C LYS A 281 9.93 4.24 11.55
N THR A 282 9.77 5.16 12.51
CA THR A 282 9.32 4.83 13.86
C THR A 282 7.94 4.17 13.83
N TYR A 283 6.99 4.70 13.05
CA TYR A 283 5.65 4.13 12.90
C TYR A 283 5.69 2.68 12.37
N ILE A 284 6.33 2.45 11.22
CA ILE A 284 6.37 1.12 10.57
C ILE A 284 7.09 0.09 11.45
N SER A 285 8.17 0.49 12.13
CA SER A 285 8.97 -0.43 12.92
C SER A 285 8.27 -0.97 14.18
N GLN A 286 7.12 -0.42 14.55
CA GLN A 286 6.37 -0.87 15.72
C GLN A 286 5.51 -2.10 15.47
N TYR A 287 5.36 -2.55 14.21
CA TYR A 287 4.48 -3.66 13.85
C TYR A 287 3.06 -3.48 14.43
N ASP A 288 2.56 -2.26 14.35
CA ASP A 288 1.28 -1.83 14.91
C ASP A 288 0.70 -0.75 13.99
N ILE A 289 -0.59 -0.85 13.68
CA ILE A 289 -1.29 0.10 12.81
C ILE A 289 -1.57 1.42 13.56
N ASN A 290 -1.60 1.37 14.89
CA ASN A 290 -1.83 2.49 15.78
C ASN A 290 -0.81 2.50 16.95
N PRO A 291 0.49 2.61 16.66
CA PRO A 291 1.53 2.44 17.68
C PRO A 291 1.56 3.54 18.74
N PHE A 292 1.03 4.72 18.42
CA PHE A 292 1.11 5.92 19.25
C PHE A 292 -0.14 6.12 20.12
N ASN A 293 -1.25 5.44 19.83
CA ASN A 293 -2.48 5.57 20.59
C ASN A 293 -3.00 4.21 21.03
N LYS A 294 -3.76 4.18 22.13
CA LYS A 294 -4.48 2.98 22.56
C LYS A 294 -5.88 2.95 21.94
N PRO A 295 -6.41 1.78 21.58
CA PRO A 295 -5.77 0.47 21.66
C PRO A 295 -4.73 0.25 20.54
N HIS A 296 -3.69 -0.52 20.87
CA HIS A 296 -2.67 -1.00 19.94
C HIS A 296 -3.25 -2.06 19.00
N MET A 297 -2.91 -1.99 17.71
CA MET A 297 -3.44 -2.83 16.63
C MET A 297 -2.29 -3.57 15.92
N TYR A 298 -1.78 -4.58 16.60
CA TYR A 298 -0.58 -5.33 16.20
C TYR A 298 -0.75 -6.09 14.89
N ILE A 299 0.30 -6.09 14.06
CA ILE A 299 0.39 -6.86 12.82
C ILE A 299 1.57 -7.82 12.87
N GLU A 300 1.37 -9.04 12.38
CA GLU A 300 2.42 -10.06 12.36
C GLU A 300 3.46 -9.82 11.24
N THR A 301 3.05 -9.09 10.19
CA THR A 301 3.85 -8.81 8.99
C THR A 301 3.60 -7.39 8.52
N ILE A 302 4.65 -6.70 8.09
CA ILE A 302 4.54 -5.35 7.54
C ILE A 302 3.89 -5.43 6.13
N PRO A 303 2.83 -4.67 5.85
CA PRO A 303 2.22 -4.61 4.52
C PRO A 303 3.15 -3.93 3.50
N ASP A 304 2.87 -4.15 2.22
CA ASP A 304 3.52 -3.45 1.11
C ASP A 304 3.17 -1.95 1.11
N ALA A 305 1.97 -1.59 1.57
CA ALA A 305 1.54 -0.20 1.67
C ALA A 305 0.68 0.07 2.93
N PHE A 306 0.97 1.18 3.60
CA PHE A 306 0.10 1.84 4.57
C PHE A 306 -0.59 3.02 3.90
N ILE A 307 -1.92 2.98 3.82
CA ILE A 307 -2.76 4.05 3.27
C ILE A 307 -3.56 4.64 4.43
N VAL A 308 -3.17 5.82 4.88
CA VAL A 308 -3.74 6.51 6.04
C VAL A 308 -4.62 7.65 5.58
N PHE A 309 -5.91 7.52 5.83
CA PHE A 309 -6.91 8.58 5.63
C PHE A 309 -6.92 9.51 6.84
N GLN A 310 -6.55 10.78 6.63
CA GLN A 310 -6.44 11.79 7.70
C GLN A 310 -6.64 13.21 7.17
N LYS A 311 -6.93 14.18 8.06
CA LYS A 311 -7.12 15.60 7.70
C LYS A 311 -5.82 16.37 7.49
N SER A 312 -4.68 15.72 7.73
CA SER A 312 -3.37 16.30 7.49
C SER A 312 -3.00 16.27 6.00
N TYR A 313 -1.90 16.91 5.63
CA TYR A 313 -1.42 17.02 4.24
C TYR A 313 -1.16 15.67 3.54
N SER A 314 -1.17 15.68 2.21
CA SER A 314 -0.84 14.52 1.38
C SER A 314 0.65 14.17 1.46
N CYS A 315 0.97 12.89 1.67
CA CYS A 315 2.34 12.40 1.75
C CYS A 315 2.42 11.06 1.02
N LEU A 316 3.43 10.88 0.16
CA LEU A 316 3.78 9.58 -0.43
C LEU A 316 5.27 9.39 -0.21
N GLU A 317 5.62 8.45 0.65
CA GLU A 317 7.00 8.14 1.00
C GLU A 317 7.24 6.64 0.84
N THR A 318 8.46 6.29 0.44
CA THR A 318 8.90 4.90 0.41
C THR A 318 10.02 4.74 1.41
N VAL A 319 9.84 3.83 2.36
CA VAL A 319 10.86 3.48 3.35
C VAL A 319 11.04 1.98 3.25
N GLN A 320 12.28 1.49 3.10
CA GLN A 320 12.65 0.07 2.92
C GLN A 320 11.59 -0.78 2.16
N ASN A 321 11.21 -0.32 0.95
CA ASN A 321 10.24 -0.98 0.06
C ASN A 321 8.79 -1.07 0.57
N VAL A 322 8.43 -0.28 1.58
CA VAL A 322 7.06 -0.09 2.06
C VAL A 322 6.59 1.30 1.65
N PHE A 323 5.43 1.39 1.00
CA PHE A 323 4.77 2.66 0.74
C PHE A 323 4.05 3.14 2.00
N PHE A 324 4.28 4.38 2.38
CA PHE A 324 3.49 5.09 3.37
C PHE A 324 2.78 6.26 2.69
N ILE A 325 1.46 6.26 2.77
CA ILE A 325 0.61 7.15 1.99
C ILE A 325 -0.37 7.84 2.94
N SER A 326 -0.21 9.15 3.14
CA SER A 326 -1.19 10.00 3.82
C SER A 326 -2.13 10.58 2.78
N VAL A 327 -3.40 10.18 2.79
CA VAL A 327 -4.42 10.75 1.90
C VAL A 327 -5.21 11.81 2.69
N PRO A 328 -5.14 13.10 2.28
CA PRO A 328 -5.79 14.19 2.98
C PRO A 328 -7.31 14.11 2.80
N GLN A 329 -8.05 14.89 3.61
CA GLN A 329 -9.48 15.05 3.37
C GLN A 329 -9.70 15.83 2.07
N TYR A 330 -10.54 15.29 1.18
CA TYR A 330 -10.78 15.86 -0.16
C TYR A 330 -11.19 17.33 -0.13
N ARG A 331 -11.95 17.74 0.90
CA ARG A 331 -12.48 19.11 1.03
C ARG A 331 -11.40 20.18 0.91
N ASP A 332 -10.20 19.90 1.42
CA ASP A 332 -9.17 20.90 1.58
C ASP A 332 -8.33 21.07 0.30
N ASP A 333 -7.96 19.96 -0.35
CA ASP A 333 -7.02 19.98 -1.49
C ASP A 333 -7.60 19.53 -2.84
N CYS A 334 -8.81 18.95 -2.84
CA CYS A 334 -9.39 18.23 -3.99
C CYS A 334 -8.48 17.14 -4.55
N ILE A 335 -7.76 16.43 -3.67
CA ILE A 335 -6.82 15.37 -4.02
C ILE A 335 -7.44 14.00 -3.70
N TYR A 336 -7.19 13.02 -4.57
CA TYR A 336 -7.44 11.60 -4.31
C TYR A 336 -6.21 10.76 -4.67
N LEU A 337 -6.17 9.53 -4.16
CA LEU A 337 -5.11 8.57 -4.46
C LEU A 337 -5.61 7.52 -5.44
N GLU A 338 -4.83 7.29 -6.48
CA GLU A 338 -5.04 6.26 -7.50
C GLU A 338 -3.92 5.23 -7.41
N TYR A 339 -4.29 3.94 -7.38
CA TYR A 339 -3.35 2.83 -7.50
C TYR A 339 -3.56 2.10 -8.83
N MET A 340 -2.52 2.14 -9.67
CA MET A 340 -2.47 1.46 -10.97
C MET A 340 -1.87 0.07 -10.76
N ALA A 341 -2.73 -0.93 -10.57
CA ALA A 341 -2.33 -2.26 -10.12
C ALA A 341 -1.45 -3.03 -11.11
N GLU A 342 -1.51 -2.69 -12.39
CA GLU A 342 -0.70 -3.32 -13.46
C GLU A 342 0.77 -2.92 -13.42
N VAL A 343 1.08 -1.73 -12.87
CA VAL A 343 2.44 -1.17 -12.80
C VAL A 343 2.92 -0.88 -11.37
N ASP A 344 2.15 -1.32 -10.36
CA ASP A 344 2.46 -1.12 -8.93
C ASP A 344 2.78 0.35 -8.61
N LEU A 345 1.92 1.26 -9.09
CA LEU A 345 2.14 2.70 -8.99
C LEU A 345 1.02 3.41 -8.23
N PHE A 346 1.41 4.21 -7.24
CA PHE A 346 0.53 5.13 -6.52
C PHE A 346 0.69 6.56 -7.06
N VAL A 347 -0.42 7.23 -7.36
CA VAL A 347 -0.44 8.60 -7.89
C VAL A 347 -1.48 9.43 -7.15
N PHE A 348 -1.07 10.60 -6.65
CA PHE A 348 -2.03 11.61 -6.23
C PHE A 348 -2.55 12.37 -7.45
N LYS A 349 -3.88 12.45 -7.57
CA LYS A 349 -4.56 13.20 -8.61
C LYS A 349 -5.32 14.35 -7.99
N LYS A 350 -5.30 15.50 -8.66
CA LYS A 350 -6.03 16.70 -8.24
C LYS A 350 -7.19 16.95 -9.20
N ILE A 351 -8.39 17.09 -8.65
CA ILE A 351 -9.57 17.49 -9.42
C ILE A 351 -9.59 19.01 -9.51
N LYS A 352 -9.73 19.54 -10.73
CA LYS A 352 -9.97 20.98 -10.92
C LYS A 352 -11.40 21.27 -10.46
N LYS A 353 -11.56 22.19 -9.51
CA LYS A 353 -12.86 22.72 -9.11
C LYS A 353 -13.50 23.51 -10.25
#